data_AF-A0ABD0QA54-F1
#
_entry.id   AF-A0ABD0QA54-F1
#
_cell.length_a   1.000
_cell.length_b   1.000
_cell.length_c   1.000
_cell.angle_alpha   90.00
_cell.angle_beta   90.00
_cell.angle_gamma   90.00
#
_symmetry.space_group_name_H-M   'P 1'
#
loop_
_entity.id
_entity.type
_entity.pdbx_description
1 polymer ?
#
loop_
_entity_poly.entity_id
_entity_poly.type
_entity_poly.pdbx_seq_one_letter_code
_entity_poly.pdbx_strand_id
1 'polypeptide(L)'
;MATERSGQGCLLTFIVFLWSSVGGRTQTSSPGSSSQILGMRLERSDKTASTTEDGLIQVTEESSVLLRFYGVHLSPDAASHIRFTEYVDTEDSDALNRTCEDFTKDLSINTYMNVSNRGTSGLVSVYVKPLRKSEREKTYSLCVRQGLGDKWVQLGENDGRLVVIEEKESLLPLWLQVILVSGLLVLSGMFSGLNLGLMALDPMELRIVQSCGTNKEKKYARKIEPIRSKGNYLLCSLLLGNVLVNTTLTILLDDLIGSGLGAVVASTVGIVIFGEIVPQALCSRHGLAVGANTIVLTKFFMLLTFPLSFPVSKLLDYILGQEIGTVYNREKLVGMLKVTEPYNDLVKEELNIIQGALELRTKTVEDVMTPLSNCFMIHTDAVLDFNTMSEIMESGYTRIPVYDTERSNIVDILYVKDLAFVDPDDSTTLKTVTKFYNHPVHFVFHDTKLDAMLEEFKK
;
A
#
# COMPACT_ATOMS: atom_id res chain seq x y z
N MET A 1 -35.20 3.51 38.08
CA MET A 1 -35.51 2.29 37.28
C MET A 1 -34.22 1.49 37.22
N ALA A 2 -33.83 0.64 38.18
CA ALA A 2 -34.56 -0.42 38.88
C ALA A 2 -35.27 -1.36 37.89
N THR A 3 -34.58 -2.44 37.49
CA THR A 3 -35.06 -3.83 37.62
C THR A 3 -33.94 -4.83 37.27
N GLU A 4 -33.58 -5.65 38.28
CA GLU A 4 -33.01 -6.99 38.10
C GLU A 4 -33.97 -7.88 37.29
N ARG A 5 -33.45 -8.84 36.52
CA ARG A 5 -33.93 -10.22 36.62
C ARG A 5 -32.94 -11.24 36.04
N SER A 6 -32.57 -12.16 36.93
CA SER A 6 -32.02 -13.50 36.68
C SER A 6 -32.88 -14.29 35.67
N GLY A 7 -32.20 -15.07 34.82
CA GLY A 7 -32.80 -15.94 33.82
C GLY A 7 -31.84 -17.08 33.45
N GLN A 8 -31.75 -18.05 34.36
CA GLN A 8 -31.11 -19.35 34.21
C GLN A 8 -31.77 -20.12 33.05
N GLY A 9 -30.98 -20.57 32.06
CA GLY A 9 -31.47 -21.30 30.89
C GLY A 9 -30.59 -22.51 30.58
N CYS A 10 -30.82 -23.58 31.32
CA CYS A 10 -30.29 -24.92 31.10
C CYS A 10 -30.86 -25.49 29.79
N LEU A 11 -30.02 -25.85 28.82
CA LEU A 11 -30.46 -26.50 27.58
C LEU A 11 -29.99 -27.96 27.55
N LEU A 12 -30.77 -28.74 28.32
CA LEU A 12 -31.19 -30.12 28.11
C LEU A 12 -30.48 -30.93 27.01
N THR A 13 -29.66 -31.86 27.49
CA THR A 13 -29.39 -33.17 26.91
C THR A 13 -30.70 -33.88 26.52
N PHE A 14 -30.93 -34.05 25.21
CA PHE A 14 -31.93 -34.98 24.70
C PHE A 14 -31.35 -36.39 24.69
N ILE A 15 -31.76 -37.21 25.65
CA ILE A 15 -31.60 -38.66 25.61
C ILE A 15 -32.76 -39.21 24.77
N VAL A 16 -32.46 -39.67 23.56
CA VAL A 16 -33.38 -40.50 22.78
C VAL A 16 -33.08 -41.95 23.11
N PHE A 17 -33.92 -42.53 23.97
CA PHE A 17 -34.04 -43.99 24.14
C PHE A 17 -34.80 -44.54 22.94
N LEU A 18 -34.10 -45.18 22.00
CA LEU A 18 -34.70 -46.09 21.02
C LEU A 18 -34.39 -47.51 21.44
N TRP A 19 -35.31 -48.09 22.20
CA TRP A 19 -35.45 -49.53 22.32
C TRP A 19 -35.78 -50.11 20.95
N SER A 20 -34.88 -50.93 20.41
CA SER A 20 -35.22 -51.95 19.43
C SER A 20 -34.84 -53.29 20.04
N SER A 21 -35.86 -54.00 20.51
CA SER A 21 -35.76 -55.41 20.85
C SER A 21 -35.59 -56.20 19.54
N VAL A 22 -34.42 -56.78 19.32
CA VAL A 22 -34.27 -57.90 18.39
C VAL A 22 -33.78 -59.08 19.21
N GLY A 23 -34.69 -60.02 19.43
CA GLY A 23 -34.37 -61.32 20.00
C GLY A 23 -33.50 -62.10 19.02
N GLY A 24 -32.31 -62.46 19.48
CA GLY A 24 -31.39 -63.39 18.81
C GLY A 24 -30.85 -64.37 19.85
N ARG A 25 -31.17 -65.65 19.66
CA ARG A 25 -30.88 -66.79 20.52
C ARG A 25 -29.54 -66.74 21.27
N THR A 26 -29.60 -66.95 22.58
CA THR A 26 -28.50 -67.43 23.41
C THR A 26 -28.07 -68.82 22.92
N GLN A 27 -26.83 -68.93 22.42
CA GLN A 27 -26.12 -70.20 22.36
C GLN A 27 -25.05 -70.21 23.44
N THR A 28 -25.17 -71.20 24.30
CA THR A 28 -24.22 -71.59 25.34
C THR A 28 -22.90 -72.06 24.73
N SER A 29 -21.82 -71.68 25.43
CA SER A 29 -20.46 -72.23 25.43
C SER A 29 -20.14 -73.43 24.51
N SER A 30 -19.19 -73.22 23.60
CA SER A 30 -18.32 -74.26 23.05
C SER A 30 -16.85 -73.81 23.25
N PRO A 31 -15.96 -74.65 23.80
CA PRO A 31 -14.55 -74.32 23.97
C PRO A 31 -13.84 -74.52 22.63
N GLY A 32 -13.67 -73.44 21.88
CA GLY A 32 -12.97 -73.46 20.58
C GLY A 32 -13.10 -72.19 19.74
N SER A 33 -13.30 -71.01 20.33
CA SER A 33 -13.45 -69.76 19.58
C SER A 33 -12.08 -69.11 19.31
N SER A 34 -11.70 -69.04 18.04
CA SER A 34 -10.52 -68.30 17.57
C SER A 34 -10.68 -66.80 17.84
N SER A 35 -9.60 -66.12 18.24
CA SER A 35 -9.57 -64.67 18.40
C SER A 35 -9.97 -63.97 17.10
N GLN A 36 -10.95 -63.06 17.15
CA GLN A 36 -11.41 -62.31 15.98
C GLN A 36 -11.26 -60.81 16.22
N ILE A 37 -10.68 -60.10 15.24
CA ILE A 37 -10.49 -58.64 15.25
C ILE A 37 -11.54 -58.01 14.36
N LEU A 38 -12.23 -56.99 14.85
CA LEU A 38 -13.41 -56.37 14.24
C LEU A 38 -13.17 -54.93 13.79
N GLY A 39 -12.17 -54.24 14.37
CA GLY A 39 -11.88 -52.86 13.99
C GLY A 39 -10.71 -52.28 14.78
N MET A 40 -10.27 -51.08 14.36
CA MET A 40 -9.23 -50.32 15.05
C MET A 40 -9.63 -48.87 15.25
N ARG A 41 -9.08 -48.24 16.29
CA ARG A 41 -9.25 -46.81 16.58
C ARG A 41 -7.96 -46.22 17.10
N LEU A 42 -7.69 -44.98 16.74
CA LEU A 42 -6.58 -44.21 17.30
C LEU A 42 -6.87 -43.85 18.76
N GLU A 43 -6.01 -44.29 19.68
CA GLU A 43 -6.09 -43.93 21.10
C GLU A 43 -5.16 -42.76 21.42
N ARG A 44 -3.92 -42.82 20.93
CA ARG A 44 -2.90 -41.79 21.18
C ARG A 44 -1.87 -41.79 20.07
N SER A 45 -1.30 -40.62 19.79
CA SER A 45 -0.13 -40.44 18.94
C SER A 45 0.85 -39.51 19.66
N ASP A 46 2.15 -39.66 19.40
CA ASP A 46 3.18 -38.72 19.84
C ASP A 46 3.21 -37.46 18.98
N LYS A 47 2.92 -37.59 17.68
CA LYS A 47 2.78 -36.51 16.70
C LYS A 47 1.32 -36.23 16.33
N THR A 48 1.07 -35.20 15.52
CA THR A 48 -0.29 -34.84 15.07
C THR A 48 -0.96 -36.01 14.35
N ALA A 49 -2.15 -36.36 14.81
CA ALA A 49 -2.96 -37.43 14.25
C ALA A 49 -4.44 -37.09 14.42
N SER A 50 -5.24 -37.41 13.41
CA SER A 50 -6.68 -37.14 13.35
C SER A 50 -7.43 -38.37 12.90
N THR A 51 -8.73 -38.41 13.17
CA THR A 51 -9.63 -39.43 12.61
C THR A 51 -10.74 -38.70 11.86
N THR A 52 -10.88 -38.97 10.57
CA THR A 52 -11.92 -38.38 9.72
C THR A 52 -13.30 -38.90 10.11
N GLU A 53 -14.38 -38.18 9.77
CA GLU A 53 -15.76 -38.61 10.00
C GLU A 53 -16.09 -39.98 9.38
N ASP A 54 -15.37 -40.37 8.32
CA ASP A 54 -15.47 -41.66 7.63
C ASP A 54 -14.73 -42.82 8.33
N GLY A 55 -14.11 -42.59 9.48
CA GLY A 55 -13.36 -43.61 10.25
C GLY A 55 -11.89 -43.79 9.85
N LEU A 56 -11.39 -43.00 8.89
CA LEU A 56 -9.99 -43.03 8.45
C LEU A 56 -9.06 -42.47 9.53
N ILE A 57 -8.02 -43.22 9.89
CA ILE A 57 -7.01 -42.78 10.85
C ILE A 57 -5.86 -42.12 10.07
N GLN A 58 -5.58 -40.85 10.35
CA GLN A 58 -4.52 -40.06 9.73
C GLN A 58 -3.40 -39.85 10.75
N VAL A 59 -2.20 -40.29 10.42
CA VAL A 59 -1.02 -40.21 11.28
C VAL A 59 0.14 -39.60 10.52
N THR A 60 1.05 -38.97 11.23
CA THR A 60 2.27 -38.39 10.66
C THR A 60 3.37 -39.43 10.57
N GLU A 61 4.31 -39.28 9.65
CA GLU A 61 5.47 -40.16 9.56
C GLU A 61 6.38 -40.07 10.78
N GLU A 62 7.24 -41.08 10.98
CA GLU A 62 8.15 -41.17 12.14
C GLU A 62 7.43 -41.02 13.50
N SER A 63 6.17 -41.45 13.57
CA SER A 63 5.35 -41.40 14.78
C SER A 63 5.20 -42.78 15.43
N SER A 64 5.11 -42.78 16.75
CA SER A 64 4.70 -43.93 17.55
C SER A 64 3.23 -43.77 17.94
N VAL A 65 2.36 -44.51 17.26
CA VAL A 65 0.91 -44.46 17.47
C VAL A 65 0.44 -45.64 18.31
N LEU A 66 -0.49 -45.37 19.23
CA LEU A 66 -1.17 -46.36 20.03
C LEU A 66 -2.55 -46.59 19.45
N LEU A 67 -2.76 -47.76 18.86
CA LEU A 67 -4.02 -48.17 18.28
C LEU A 67 -4.75 -49.11 19.23
N ARG A 68 -6.04 -48.86 19.41
CA ARG A 68 -6.96 -49.75 20.11
C ARG A 68 -7.67 -50.63 19.10
N PHE A 69 -7.48 -51.94 19.22
CA PHE A 69 -8.18 -52.95 18.45
C PHE A 69 -9.38 -53.48 19.24
N TYR A 70 -10.49 -53.70 18.55
CA TYR A 70 -11.70 -54.30 19.09
C TYR A 70 -11.88 -55.71 18.53
N GLY A 71 -12.32 -56.64 19.38
CA GLY A 71 -12.42 -58.04 18.98
C GLY A 71 -13.11 -58.92 20.01
N VAL A 72 -13.14 -60.22 19.75
CA VAL A 72 -13.69 -61.24 20.65
C VAL A 72 -12.59 -62.25 20.97
N HIS A 73 -12.44 -62.60 22.26
CA HIS A 73 -11.40 -63.50 22.76
C HIS A 73 -9.97 -63.07 22.38
N LEU A 74 -9.64 -61.79 22.53
CA LEU A 74 -8.28 -61.31 22.31
C LEU A 74 -7.34 -61.87 23.36
N SER A 75 -6.21 -62.42 22.92
CA SER A 75 -5.08 -62.81 23.76
C SER A 75 -3.91 -61.83 23.55
N PRO A 76 -2.93 -61.76 24.46
CA PRO A 76 -1.76 -60.91 24.28
C PRO A 76 -0.97 -61.21 23.00
N ASP A 77 -1.02 -62.45 22.52
CA ASP A 77 -0.39 -62.91 21.27
C ASP A 77 -1.19 -62.53 20.01
N ALA A 78 -2.41 -62.00 20.16
CA ALA A 78 -3.25 -61.59 19.03
C ALA A 78 -2.63 -60.45 18.20
N ALA A 79 -1.63 -59.73 18.74
CA ALA A 79 -0.82 -58.79 17.97
C ALA A 79 -0.10 -59.45 16.78
N SER A 80 0.28 -60.73 16.89
CA SER A 80 0.90 -61.49 15.80
C SER A 80 -0.06 -61.79 14.64
N HIS A 81 -1.38 -61.62 14.86
CA HIS A 81 -2.43 -61.80 13.86
C HIS A 81 -2.81 -60.51 13.13
N ILE A 82 -2.05 -59.43 13.34
CA ILE A 82 -2.27 -58.12 12.72
C ILE A 82 -1.08 -57.76 11.86
N ARG A 83 -1.34 -57.37 10.61
CA ARG A 83 -0.35 -56.76 9.72
C ARG A 83 -0.99 -55.69 8.87
N PHE A 84 -0.17 -54.82 8.29
CA PHE A 84 -0.62 -53.83 7.31
C PHE A 84 -0.13 -54.20 5.92
N THR A 85 -0.93 -53.87 4.92
CA THR A 85 -0.58 -53.93 3.49
C THR A 85 -0.76 -52.54 2.87
N GLU A 86 -0.09 -52.30 1.76
CA GLU A 86 -0.28 -51.07 0.97
C GLU A 86 -1.64 -51.12 0.28
N TYR A 87 -2.43 -50.05 0.41
CA TYR A 87 -3.72 -49.98 -0.28
C TYR A 87 -3.49 -49.69 -1.76
N VAL A 88 -3.94 -50.60 -2.63
CA VAL A 88 -3.98 -50.39 -4.08
C VAL A 88 -5.43 -50.16 -4.48
N ASP A 89 -5.70 -49.03 -5.13
CA ASP A 89 -7.02 -48.69 -5.62
C ASP A 89 -7.29 -49.45 -6.92
N THR A 90 -7.90 -50.63 -6.82
CA THR A 90 -8.41 -51.39 -7.97
C THR A 90 -9.94 -51.30 -7.98
N GLU A 91 -10.49 -50.82 -9.09
CA GLU A 91 -11.93 -50.59 -9.34
C GLU A 91 -12.81 -51.87 -9.31
N ASP A 92 -12.24 -53.03 -8.97
CA ASP A 92 -12.96 -54.31 -8.93
C ASP A 92 -13.77 -54.49 -7.63
N SER A 93 -15.08 -54.61 -7.85
CA SER A 93 -16.17 -54.58 -6.89
C SER A 93 -16.45 -55.96 -6.26
N ASP A 94 -15.48 -56.52 -5.53
CA ASP A 94 -15.71 -57.67 -4.64
C ASP A 94 -14.98 -57.47 -3.31
N ALA A 95 -15.62 -56.72 -2.41
CA ALA A 95 -15.04 -56.19 -1.17
C ALA A 95 -14.91 -57.21 -0.01
N LEU A 96 -15.35 -58.46 -0.16
CA LEU A 96 -15.51 -59.38 0.98
C LEU A 96 -14.39 -60.41 1.16
N ASN A 97 -13.46 -60.58 0.21
CA ASN A 97 -12.44 -61.63 0.27
C ASN A 97 -11.08 -61.22 -0.35
N ARG A 98 -10.65 -59.96 -0.17
CA ARG A 98 -9.27 -59.58 -0.55
C ARG A 98 -8.27 -60.23 0.40
N THR A 99 -7.44 -61.15 -0.13
CA THR A 99 -6.38 -61.80 0.64
C THR A 99 -5.12 -60.95 0.63
N CYS A 100 -4.51 -60.76 1.79
CA CYS A 100 -3.26 -60.01 1.90
C CYS A 100 -2.05 -60.94 1.69
N GLU A 101 -1.38 -60.82 0.55
CA GLU A 101 -0.17 -61.59 0.22
C GLU A 101 1.12 -60.79 0.54
N ASP A 102 1.12 -59.49 0.25
CA ASP A 102 2.25 -58.60 0.47
C ASP A 102 2.05 -57.71 1.71
N PHE A 103 2.94 -57.82 2.69
CA PHE A 103 2.91 -57.00 3.91
C PHE A 103 3.91 -55.85 3.81
N THR A 104 3.49 -54.64 4.20
CA THR A 104 4.41 -53.50 4.25
C THR A 104 5.42 -53.65 5.39
N LYS A 105 6.64 -53.15 5.16
CA LYS A 105 7.68 -52.99 6.19
C LYS A 105 7.75 -51.56 6.74
N ASP A 106 6.89 -50.67 6.25
CA ASP A 106 6.84 -49.25 6.58
C ASP A 106 6.14 -49.02 7.93
N LEU A 107 5.34 -50.00 8.38
CA LEU A 107 4.69 -50.03 9.68
C LEU A 107 5.25 -51.19 10.51
N SER A 108 5.81 -50.89 11.68
CA SER A 108 6.30 -51.89 12.61
C SER A 108 5.38 -52.00 13.81
N ILE A 109 4.78 -53.18 13.99
CA ILE A 109 3.81 -53.46 15.04
C ILE A 109 4.53 -54.12 16.22
N ASN A 110 4.27 -53.66 17.45
CA ASN A 110 4.79 -54.32 18.63
C ASN A 110 4.16 -55.72 18.79
N THR A 111 4.99 -56.71 19.14
CA THR A 111 4.60 -58.13 19.21
C THR A 111 3.63 -58.44 20.35
N TYR A 112 3.49 -57.55 21.32
CA TYR A 112 2.63 -57.73 22.49
C TYR A 112 1.43 -56.78 22.48
N MET A 113 0.24 -57.34 22.68
CA MET A 113 -1.00 -56.58 22.86
C MET A 113 -1.36 -56.48 24.35
N ASN A 114 -1.62 -55.26 24.83
CA ASN A 114 -2.15 -55.05 26.17
C ASN A 114 -3.68 -55.19 26.15
N VAL A 115 -4.19 -56.37 26.51
CA VAL A 115 -5.60 -56.73 26.41
C VAL A 115 -6.38 -56.36 27.68
N SER A 116 -7.62 -55.89 27.52
CA SER A 116 -8.52 -55.62 28.64
C SER A 116 -8.95 -56.89 29.37
N ASN A 117 -9.33 -56.79 30.65
CA ASN A 117 -9.75 -57.93 31.48
C ASN A 117 -10.93 -58.75 30.89
N ARG A 118 -11.70 -58.17 29.97
CA ARG A 118 -12.82 -58.84 29.28
C ARG A 118 -12.44 -59.47 27.94
N GLY A 119 -11.21 -59.29 27.46
CA GLY A 119 -10.76 -59.84 26.18
C GLY A 119 -11.43 -59.22 24.95
N THR A 120 -12.08 -58.06 25.11
CA THR A 120 -12.89 -57.40 24.04
C THR A 120 -12.16 -56.25 23.35
N SER A 121 -11.07 -55.77 23.95
CA SER A 121 -10.24 -54.71 23.40
C SER A 121 -8.78 -54.90 23.78
N GLY A 122 -7.88 -54.49 22.90
CA GLY A 122 -6.44 -54.52 23.16
C GLY A 122 -5.72 -53.32 22.58
N LEU A 123 -4.67 -52.88 23.25
CA LEU A 123 -3.84 -51.75 22.82
C LEU A 123 -2.54 -52.29 22.22
N VAL A 124 -2.18 -51.79 21.04
CA VAL A 124 -0.94 -52.12 20.33
C VAL A 124 -0.25 -50.82 19.92
N SER A 125 1.06 -50.77 20.16
CA SER A 125 1.91 -49.68 19.68
C SER A 125 2.41 -50.03 18.28
N VAL A 126 2.21 -49.11 17.34
CA VAL A 126 2.68 -49.20 15.96
C VAL A 126 3.62 -48.04 15.71
N TYR A 127 4.82 -48.35 15.25
CA TYR A 127 5.81 -47.36 14.86
C TYR A 127 5.84 -47.21 13.34
N VAL A 128 5.60 -45.99 12.88
CA VAL A 128 5.52 -45.58 11.48
C VAL A 128 6.90 -45.13 11.01
N LYS A 129 7.43 -45.73 9.93
CA LYS A 129 8.71 -45.33 9.32
C LYS A 129 8.55 -44.09 8.42
N PRO A 130 9.65 -43.38 8.10
CA PRO A 130 9.60 -42.26 7.17
C PRO A 130 9.12 -42.70 5.78
N LEU A 131 8.32 -41.85 5.13
CA LEU A 131 7.88 -42.05 3.75
C LEU A 131 9.06 -41.90 2.78
N ARG A 132 8.92 -42.48 1.58
CA ARG A 132 9.88 -42.23 0.51
C ARG A 132 9.74 -40.77 0.08
N LYS A 133 10.86 -40.08 -0.19
CA LYS A 133 10.91 -38.65 -0.60
C LYS A 133 10.03 -38.23 -1.80
N SER A 134 9.39 -39.17 -2.49
CA SER A 134 8.48 -38.92 -3.61
C SER A 134 7.00 -38.99 -3.25
N GLU A 135 6.64 -39.44 -2.04
CA GLU A 135 5.26 -39.74 -1.62
C GLU A 135 4.86 -38.80 -0.48
N ARG A 136 3.86 -37.92 -0.70
CA ARG A 136 3.38 -36.95 0.31
C ARG A 136 2.39 -37.57 1.31
N GLU A 137 1.66 -38.56 0.85
CA GLU A 137 0.74 -39.36 1.66
C GLU A 137 0.71 -40.79 1.14
N LYS A 138 0.48 -41.75 2.04
CA LYS A 138 0.36 -43.15 1.69
C LYS A 138 -0.68 -43.85 2.56
N THR A 139 -1.56 -44.61 1.92
CA THR A 139 -2.66 -45.32 2.58
C THR A 139 -2.32 -46.78 2.78
N TYR A 140 -2.51 -47.27 3.99
CA TYR A 140 -2.33 -48.65 4.39
C TYR A 140 -3.66 -49.26 4.83
N SER A 141 -3.83 -50.54 4.55
CA SER A 141 -4.99 -51.31 4.99
C SER A 141 -4.60 -52.37 6.01
N LEU A 142 -5.48 -52.58 6.99
CA LEU A 142 -5.32 -53.57 8.04
C LEU A 142 -5.67 -54.97 7.52
N CYS A 143 -4.78 -55.92 7.74
CA CYS A 143 -4.97 -57.34 7.43
C CYS A 143 -4.98 -58.16 8.71
N VAL A 144 -5.95 -59.05 8.84
CA VAL A 144 -6.13 -59.91 10.01
C VAL A 144 -6.12 -61.37 9.61
N ARG A 145 -5.54 -62.22 10.46
CA ARG A 145 -5.49 -63.68 10.26
C ARG A 145 -6.77 -64.33 10.82
N GLN A 146 -7.50 -65.09 10.00
CA GLN A 146 -8.78 -65.70 10.39
C GLN A 146 -8.75 -67.24 10.40
N GLY A 147 -8.80 -67.86 11.58
CA GLY A 147 -9.12 -69.28 11.77
C GLY A 147 -8.06 -70.30 11.28
N LEU A 148 -8.43 -71.59 11.30
CA LEU A 148 -7.56 -72.77 11.04
C LEU A 148 -6.94 -72.85 9.64
N GLY A 149 -7.39 -72.04 8.69
CA GLY A 149 -6.76 -71.89 7.38
C GLY A 149 -5.96 -70.60 7.40
N ASP A 150 -4.67 -70.67 7.11
CA ASP A 150 -3.66 -69.62 7.29
C ASP A 150 -3.84 -68.38 6.37
N LYS A 151 -5.07 -67.93 6.17
CA LYS A 151 -5.48 -66.90 5.22
C LYS A 151 -5.56 -65.55 5.93
N TRP A 152 -4.90 -64.56 5.33
CA TRP A 152 -4.95 -63.16 5.74
C TRP A 152 -6.00 -62.45 4.93
N VAL A 153 -6.95 -61.77 5.59
CA VAL A 153 -8.04 -61.03 4.93
C VAL A 153 -7.95 -59.56 5.32
N GLN A 154 -8.19 -58.69 4.35
CA GLN A 154 -8.26 -57.23 4.56
C GLN A 154 -9.54 -56.87 5.33
N LEU A 155 -9.40 -56.06 6.39
CA LEU A 155 -10.51 -55.69 7.26
C LEU A 155 -11.24 -54.45 6.75
N GLY A 156 -12.34 -54.66 6.01
CA GLY A 156 -13.34 -53.65 5.66
C GLY A 156 -12.84 -52.52 4.74
N GLU A 157 -13.77 -51.83 4.07
CA GLU A 157 -13.38 -50.71 3.21
C GLU A 157 -12.96 -49.49 4.03
N ASN A 158 -13.62 -49.10 5.13
CA ASN A 158 -13.30 -47.84 5.83
C ASN A 158 -12.68 -48.02 7.23
N ASP A 159 -13.12 -49.02 8.01
CA ASP A 159 -12.73 -49.20 9.43
C ASP A 159 -11.31 -49.75 9.66
N GLY A 160 -10.60 -50.09 8.59
CA GLY A 160 -9.26 -50.68 8.61
C GLY A 160 -8.18 -49.85 7.90
N ARG A 161 -8.47 -48.60 7.50
CA ARG A 161 -7.51 -47.76 6.77
C ARG A 161 -6.71 -46.82 7.67
N LEU A 162 -5.42 -46.74 7.40
CA LEU A 162 -4.45 -45.85 8.05
C LEU A 162 -3.74 -45.04 6.98
N VAL A 163 -3.89 -43.72 7.00
CA VAL A 163 -3.20 -42.79 6.10
C VAL A 163 -2.00 -42.21 6.84
N VAL A 164 -0.81 -42.37 6.28
CA VAL A 164 0.42 -41.74 6.78
C VAL A 164 0.75 -40.53 5.91
N ILE A 165 1.05 -39.41 6.55
CA ILE A 165 1.35 -38.14 5.88
C ILE A 165 2.74 -37.66 6.28
N GLU A 166 3.43 -37.07 5.31
CA GLU A 166 4.75 -36.44 5.48
C GLU A 166 4.70 -35.34 6.55
N GLU A 167 5.69 -35.31 7.43
CA GLU A 167 5.84 -34.22 8.39
C GLU A 167 6.40 -33.01 7.65
N LYS A 168 5.66 -31.89 7.64
CA LYS A 168 6.14 -30.64 7.04
C LYS A 168 7.25 -30.07 7.92
N GLU A 169 8.49 -30.52 7.72
CA GLU A 169 9.64 -29.95 8.43
C GLU A 169 9.80 -28.47 8.03
N SER A 170 9.61 -27.57 9.00
CA SER A 170 9.94 -26.16 8.81
C SER A 170 11.43 -26.02 8.55
N LEU A 171 11.79 -25.66 7.31
CA LEU A 171 13.17 -25.58 6.79
C LEU A 171 14.09 -24.62 7.57
N LEU A 172 13.57 -23.82 8.50
CA LEU A 172 14.31 -22.82 9.27
C LEU A 172 13.89 -22.86 10.75
N PRO A 173 14.82 -22.63 11.70
CA PRO A 173 14.48 -22.58 13.10
C PRO A 173 13.56 -21.37 13.40
N LEU A 174 12.58 -21.56 14.28
CA LEU A 174 11.54 -20.56 14.58
C LEU A 174 12.09 -19.16 14.90
N TRP A 175 13.19 -19.07 15.65
CA TRP A 175 13.81 -17.78 16.00
C TRP A 175 14.32 -17.02 14.77
N LEU A 176 14.85 -17.74 13.77
CA LEU A 176 15.34 -17.14 12.53
C LEU A 176 14.17 -16.69 11.66
N GLN A 177 13.10 -17.49 11.58
CA GLN A 177 11.87 -17.10 10.87
C GLN A 177 11.26 -15.81 11.46
N VAL A 178 11.18 -15.69 12.78
CA VAL A 178 10.65 -14.48 13.43
C VAL A 178 11.52 -13.25 13.15
N ILE A 179 12.84 -13.38 13.21
CA ILE A 179 13.77 -12.29 12.87
C ILE A 179 13.61 -11.88 11.40
N LEU A 180 13.50 -12.86 10.50
CA LEU A 180 13.35 -12.64 9.08
C LEU A 180 12.01 -11.96 8.76
N VAL A 181 10.91 -12.40 9.36
CA VAL A 181 9.59 -11.77 9.24
C VAL A 181 9.63 -10.32 9.75
N SER A 182 10.24 -10.08 10.91
CA SER A 182 10.41 -8.72 11.44
C SER A 182 11.23 -7.82 10.51
N GLY A 183 12.33 -8.34 9.96
CA GLY A 183 13.18 -7.62 9.00
C GLY A 183 12.45 -7.31 7.68
N LEU A 184 11.71 -8.27 7.14
CA LEU A 184 10.89 -8.09 5.93
C LEU A 184 9.78 -7.07 6.16
N LEU A 185 9.18 -7.03 7.35
CA LEU A 185 8.15 -6.07 7.68
C LEU A 185 8.72 -4.63 7.68
N VAL A 186 9.88 -4.42 8.30
CA VAL A 186 10.56 -3.11 8.26
C VAL A 186 10.93 -2.72 6.82
N LEU A 187 11.37 -3.70 6.02
CA LEU A 187 11.74 -3.48 4.63
C LEU A 187 10.52 -3.11 3.76
N SER A 188 9.38 -3.79 3.95
CA SER A 188 8.09 -3.46 3.35
C SER A 188 7.68 -2.02 3.69
N GLY A 189 7.74 -1.68 4.98
CA GLY A 189 7.52 -0.33 5.48
C GLY A 189 8.36 0.72 4.79
N MET A 190 9.64 0.44 4.66
CA MET A 190 10.56 1.35 3.99
C MET A 190 10.24 1.51 2.51
N PHE A 191 9.91 0.44 1.76
CA PHE A 191 9.55 0.57 0.35
C PHE A 191 8.26 1.37 0.15
N SER A 192 7.22 1.05 0.91
CA SER A 192 5.93 1.73 0.85
C SER A 192 6.07 3.21 1.25
N GLY A 193 6.78 3.48 2.34
CA GLY A 193 7.04 4.84 2.82
C GLY A 193 7.89 5.66 1.84
N LEU A 194 8.97 5.09 1.30
CA LEU A 194 9.80 5.78 0.31
C LEU A 194 9.08 6.02 -1.01
N ASN A 195 8.18 5.13 -1.41
CA ASN A 195 7.38 5.34 -2.62
C ASN A 195 6.55 6.62 -2.47
N LEU A 196 5.78 6.76 -1.38
CA LEU A 196 5.01 7.98 -1.14
C LEU A 196 5.93 9.20 -0.91
N GLY A 197 6.94 9.06 -0.06
CA GLY A 197 7.79 10.17 0.36
C GLY A 197 8.68 10.74 -0.75
N LEU A 198 9.23 9.88 -1.63
CA LEU A 198 10.04 10.34 -2.76
C LEU A 198 9.18 10.81 -3.94
N MET A 199 8.03 10.18 -4.20
CA MET A 199 7.15 10.60 -5.29
C MET A 199 6.45 11.93 -4.99
N ALA A 200 6.16 12.21 -3.72
CA ALA A 200 5.61 13.48 -3.29
C ALA A 200 6.57 14.67 -3.48
N LEU A 201 7.89 14.43 -3.59
CA LEU A 201 8.87 15.47 -3.86
C LEU A 201 8.91 15.77 -5.36
N ASP A 202 8.44 16.95 -5.76
CA ASP A 202 8.52 17.40 -7.15
C ASP A 202 9.97 17.77 -7.53
N PRO A 203 10.47 17.40 -8.73
CA PRO A 203 11.81 17.75 -9.16
C PRO A 203 12.12 19.26 -9.13
N MET A 204 11.13 20.13 -9.39
CA MET A 204 11.35 21.59 -9.36
C MET A 204 11.42 22.10 -7.93
N GLU A 205 10.53 21.65 -7.04
CA GLU A 205 10.63 21.96 -5.61
C GLU A 205 12.00 21.55 -5.04
N LEU A 206 12.50 20.37 -5.45
CA LEU A 206 13.80 19.89 -5.02
C LEU A 206 14.94 20.83 -5.46
N ARG A 207 14.87 21.39 -6.68
CA ARG A 207 15.83 22.40 -7.18
C ARG A 207 15.71 23.74 -6.45
N ILE A 208 14.49 24.15 -6.09
CA ILE A 208 14.26 25.34 -5.27
C ILE A 208 14.90 25.16 -3.89
N VAL A 209 14.68 24.00 -3.24
CA VAL A 209 15.27 23.67 -1.93
C VAL A 209 16.81 23.59 -2.02
N GLN A 210 17.38 23.12 -3.12
CA GLN A 210 18.84 23.15 -3.34
C GLN A 210 19.41 24.58 -3.38
N SER A 211 18.62 25.57 -3.81
CA SER A 211 19.06 26.96 -3.94
C SER A 211 18.81 27.75 -2.65
N CYS A 212 17.62 27.61 -2.07
CA CYS A 212 17.13 28.46 -0.98
C CYS A 212 17.09 27.77 0.39
N GLY A 213 17.21 26.44 0.46
CA GLY A 213 17.09 25.69 1.71
C GLY A 213 18.29 25.83 2.66
N THR A 214 18.17 25.24 3.85
CA THR A 214 19.27 25.16 4.81
C THR A 214 20.42 24.29 4.28
N ASN A 215 21.64 24.45 4.81
CA ASN A 215 22.81 23.67 4.37
C ASN A 215 22.58 22.13 4.42
N LYS A 216 21.77 21.65 5.37
CA LYS A 216 21.40 20.23 5.49
C LYS A 216 20.42 19.82 4.39
N GLU A 217 19.36 20.59 4.19
CA GLU A 217 18.34 20.33 3.16
C GLU A 217 18.92 20.39 1.75
N LYS A 218 19.81 21.35 1.48
CA LYS A 218 20.54 21.45 0.21
C LYS A 218 21.31 20.16 -0.11
N LYS A 219 21.99 19.59 0.89
CA LYS A 219 22.74 18.33 0.74
C LYS A 219 21.81 17.14 0.52
N TYR A 220 20.65 17.09 1.17
CA TYR A 220 19.64 16.05 0.99
C TYR A 220 18.99 16.11 -0.38
N ALA A 221 18.54 17.30 -0.79
CA ALA A 221 17.93 17.54 -2.08
C ALA A 221 18.87 17.18 -3.25
N ARG A 222 20.17 17.51 -3.14
CA ARG A 222 21.19 17.15 -4.15
C ARG A 222 21.42 15.65 -4.27
N LYS A 223 21.23 14.88 -3.20
CA LYS A 223 21.35 13.41 -3.24
C LYS A 223 20.15 12.74 -3.90
N ILE A 224 18.95 13.28 -3.70
CA ILE A 224 17.69 12.69 -4.16
C ILE A 224 17.39 13.03 -5.63
N GLU A 225 17.74 14.24 -6.08
CA GLU A 225 17.44 14.75 -7.43
C GLU A 225 17.73 13.77 -8.58
N PRO A 226 18.92 13.15 -8.70
CA PRO A 226 19.22 12.29 -9.84
C PRO A 226 18.33 11.04 -9.89
N ILE A 227 17.79 10.60 -8.74
CA ILE A 227 16.89 9.45 -8.67
C ILE A 227 15.46 9.89 -9.00
N ARG A 228 14.99 11.00 -8.41
CA ARG A 228 13.63 11.51 -8.66
C ARG A 228 13.44 12.00 -10.10
N SER A 229 14.51 12.47 -10.74
CA SER A 229 14.50 12.82 -12.17
C SER A 229 14.14 11.65 -13.09
N LYS A 230 14.29 10.40 -12.62
CA LYS A 230 13.84 9.18 -13.30
C LYS A 230 12.63 8.58 -12.57
N GLY A 231 11.56 9.39 -12.44
CA GLY A 231 10.39 9.09 -11.61
C GLY A 231 9.75 7.73 -11.92
N ASN A 232 9.43 7.46 -13.19
CA ASN A 232 8.84 6.18 -13.61
C ASN A 232 9.71 4.96 -13.26
N TYR A 233 11.04 5.08 -13.37
CA TYR A 233 11.96 4.01 -12.99
C TYR A 233 12.03 3.80 -11.47
N LEU A 234 12.08 4.89 -10.70
CA LEU A 234 12.03 4.83 -9.23
C LEU A 234 10.69 4.23 -8.75
N LEU A 235 9.56 4.67 -9.32
CA LEU A 235 8.22 4.17 -9.00
C LEU A 235 8.12 2.67 -9.26
N CYS A 236 8.50 2.22 -10.45
CA CYS A 236 8.44 0.80 -10.81
C CYS A 236 9.34 -0.06 -9.90
N SER A 237 10.57 0.41 -9.60
CA SER A 237 11.49 -0.29 -8.73
C SER A 237 10.97 -0.45 -7.30
N LEU A 238 10.45 0.62 -6.69
CA LEU A 238 9.93 0.59 -5.32
C LEU A 238 8.64 -0.22 -5.22
N LEU A 239 7.75 -0.12 -6.21
CA LEU A 239 6.52 -0.92 -6.25
C LEU A 239 6.82 -2.42 -6.40
N LEU A 240 7.73 -2.80 -7.30
CA LEU A 240 8.14 -4.20 -7.45
C LEU A 240 8.80 -4.73 -6.17
N GLY A 241 9.66 -3.93 -5.53
CA GLY A 241 10.25 -4.27 -4.24
C GLY A 241 9.21 -4.48 -3.14
N ASN A 242 8.22 -3.58 -3.05
CA ASN A 242 7.13 -3.69 -2.08
C ASN A 242 6.32 -4.98 -2.29
N VAL A 243 5.90 -5.25 -3.53
CA VAL A 243 5.14 -6.46 -3.84
C VAL A 243 5.95 -7.72 -3.52
N LEU A 244 7.23 -7.76 -3.90
CA LEU A 244 8.11 -8.90 -3.63
C LEU A 244 8.28 -9.18 -2.14
N VAL A 245 8.48 -8.14 -1.32
CA VAL A 245 8.63 -8.30 0.12
C VAL A 245 7.32 -8.73 0.77
N ASN A 246 6.20 -8.14 0.35
CA ASN A 246 4.89 -8.45 0.90
C ASN A 246 4.49 -9.91 0.61
N THR A 247 4.70 -10.39 -0.62
CA THR A 247 4.40 -11.79 -0.97
C THR A 247 5.32 -12.76 -0.24
N THR A 248 6.61 -12.43 -0.13
CA THR A 248 7.58 -13.25 0.62
C THR A 248 7.20 -13.32 2.10
N LEU A 249 6.81 -12.20 2.71
CA LEU A 249 6.38 -12.15 4.10
C LEU A 249 5.12 -12.99 4.35
N THR A 250 4.12 -12.93 3.47
CA THR A 250 2.90 -13.75 3.59
C THR A 250 3.21 -15.25 3.53
N ILE A 251 4.08 -15.69 2.61
CA ILE A 251 4.46 -17.10 2.49
C ILE A 251 5.18 -17.59 3.75
N LEU A 252 6.11 -16.80 4.28
CA LEU A 252 6.85 -17.16 5.49
C LEU A 252 5.96 -17.19 6.73
N LEU A 253 4.93 -16.33 6.78
CA LEU A 253 3.98 -16.31 7.88
C LEU A 253 3.02 -17.51 7.82
N ASP A 254 2.69 -17.99 6.62
CA ASP A 254 1.92 -19.22 6.41
C ASP A 254 2.65 -20.45 6.94
N ASP A 255 3.95 -20.57 6.63
CA ASP A 255 4.80 -21.65 7.16
C ASP A 255 4.96 -21.59 8.69
N LEU A 256 4.90 -20.39 9.30
CA LEU A 256 5.02 -20.23 10.76
C LEU A 256 3.73 -20.56 11.52
N ILE A 257 2.58 -20.13 11.00
CA ILE A 257 1.29 -20.24 11.69
C ILE A 257 0.62 -21.59 11.43
N GLY A 258 0.91 -22.24 10.29
CA GLY A 258 0.36 -23.55 9.94
C GLY A 258 -1.16 -23.58 9.69
N SER A 259 -1.83 -22.42 9.78
CA SER A 259 -3.23 -22.24 9.43
C SER A 259 -3.33 -21.20 8.31
N GLY A 260 -3.67 -21.63 7.09
CA GLY A 260 -3.71 -20.75 5.92
C GLY A 260 -4.58 -19.51 6.10
N LEU A 261 -5.74 -19.66 6.77
CA LEU A 261 -6.62 -18.53 7.04
C LEU A 261 -6.04 -17.58 8.11
N GLY A 262 -5.45 -18.13 9.19
CA GLY A 262 -4.84 -17.33 10.25
C GLY A 262 -3.62 -16.54 9.76
N ALA A 263 -2.82 -17.15 8.88
CA ALA A 263 -1.66 -16.52 8.27
C ALA A 263 -2.01 -15.38 7.32
N VAL A 264 -3.04 -15.54 6.50
CA VAL A 264 -3.52 -14.46 5.61
C VAL A 264 -4.02 -13.28 6.42
N VAL A 265 -4.83 -13.50 7.46
CA VAL A 265 -5.34 -12.40 8.30
C VAL A 265 -4.20 -11.71 9.05
N ALA A 266 -3.29 -12.46 9.67
CA ALA A 266 -2.17 -11.91 10.42
C ALA A 266 -1.20 -11.13 9.52
N SER A 267 -0.87 -11.65 8.34
CA SER A 267 0.02 -10.97 7.39
C SER A 267 -0.62 -9.70 6.84
N THR A 268 -1.91 -9.74 6.50
CA THR A 268 -2.63 -8.57 6.00
C THR A 268 -2.66 -7.44 7.04
N VAL A 269 -3.02 -7.73 8.29
CA VAL A 269 -3.04 -6.73 9.35
C VAL A 269 -1.63 -6.19 9.64
N GLY A 270 -0.63 -7.07 9.68
CA GLY A 270 0.77 -6.68 9.90
C GLY A 270 1.32 -5.77 8.81
N ILE A 271 1.12 -6.13 7.53
CA ILE A 271 1.56 -5.35 6.37
C ILE A 271 0.84 -4.01 6.34
N VAL A 272 -0.48 -3.97 6.50
CA VAL A 272 -1.23 -2.71 6.39
C VAL A 272 -0.83 -1.73 7.48
N ILE A 273 -0.76 -2.16 8.74
CA ILE A 273 -0.46 -1.25 9.85
C ILE A 273 1.01 -0.85 9.85
N PHE A 274 1.91 -1.85 9.88
CA PHE A 274 3.33 -1.61 10.12
C PHE A 274 4.15 -1.52 8.83
N GLY A 275 3.69 -2.10 7.72
CA GLY A 275 4.34 -2.07 6.41
C GLY A 275 3.82 -0.97 5.47
N GLU A 276 2.65 -0.37 5.73
CA GLU A 276 2.10 0.67 4.86
C GLU A 276 1.74 1.94 5.63
N ILE A 277 0.70 1.90 6.48
CA ILE A 277 0.11 3.11 7.06
C ILE A 277 1.12 3.90 7.90
N VAL A 278 1.78 3.25 8.88
CA VAL A 278 2.71 3.93 9.78
C VAL A 278 3.92 4.49 9.02
N PRO A 279 4.61 3.71 8.16
CA PRO A 279 5.75 4.21 7.40
C PRO A 279 5.39 5.31 6.38
N GLN A 280 4.25 5.18 5.69
CA GLN A 280 3.78 6.19 4.75
C GLN A 280 3.45 7.51 5.45
N ALA A 281 2.79 7.46 6.62
CA ALA A 281 2.51 8.66 7.40
C ALA A 281 3.79 9.38 7.85
N LEU A 282 4.83 8.63 8.25
CA LEU A 282 6.12 9.19 8.63
C LEU A 282 6.86 9.81 7.43
N CYS A 283 6.89 9.10 6.30
CA CYS A 283 7.58 9.54 5.09
C CYS A 283 6.86 10.68 4.38
N SER A 284 5.53 10.80 4.51
CA SER A 284 4.78 11.94 3.99
C SER A 284 5.19 13.25 4.66
N ARG A 285 5.49 13.23 5.98
CA ARG A 285 5.91 14.44 6.71
C ARG A 285 7.41 14.72 6.63
N HIS A 286 8.25 13.68 6.56
CA HIS A 286 9.71 13.80 6.62
C HIS A 286 10.40 13.24 5.37
N GLY A 287 9.75 13.29 4.21
CA GLY A 287 10.20 12.64 2.96
C GLY A 287 11.61 13.02 2.53
N LEU A 288 11.97 14.31 2.64
CA LEU A 288 13.31 14.79 2.28
C LEU A 288 14.42 14.19 3.16
N ALA A 289 14.21 14.12 4.48
CA ALA A 289 15.19 13.60 5.42
C ALA A 289 15.31 12.07 5.33
N VAL A 290 14.17 11.37 5.29
CA VAL A 290 14.12 9.91 5.20
C VAL A 290 14.72 9.45 3.87
N GLY A 291 14.27 10.04 2.76
CA GLY A 291 14.76 9.71 1.42
C GLY A 291 16.26 9.94 1.22
N ALA A 292 16.83 10.98 1.84
CA ALA A 292 18.26 11.26 1.73
C ALA A 292 19.13 10.31 2.56
N ASN A 293 18.62 9.83 3.69
CA ASN A 293 19.30 8.86 4.54
C ASN A 293 19.22 7.44 3.96
N THR A 294 18.09 7.06 3.37
CA THR A 294 17.89 5.74 2.76
C THR A 294 18.37 5.66 1.31
N ILE A 295 18.92 6.73 0.75
CA ILE A 295 19.30 6.83 -0.67
C ILE A 295 20.21 5.68 -1.15
N VAL A 296 21.14 5.22 -0.30
CA VAL A 296 22.07 4.14 -0.63
C VAL A 296 21.30 2.82 -0.77
N LEU A 297 20.36 2.59 0.13
CA LEU A 297 19.50 1.42 0.14
C LEU A 297 18.51 1.44 -1.03
N THR A 298 17.91 2.58 -1.33
CA THR A 298 17.08 2.79 -2.53
C THR A 298 17.86 2.46 -3.80
N LYS A 299 19.09 2.97 -3.95
CA LYS A 299 19.93 2.66 -5.12
C LYS A 299 20.26 1.18 -5.24
N PHE A 300 20.54 0.51 -4.12
CA PHE A 300 20.79 -0.92 -4.09
C PHE A 300 19.58 -1.71 -4.63
N PHE A 301 18.36 -1.38 -4.19
CA PHE A 301 17.15 -2.04 -4.68
C PHE A 301 16.78 -1.66 -6.11
N MET A 302 17.05 -0.44 -6.54
CA MET A 302 16.93 -0.05 -7.95
C MET A 302 17.85 -0.87 -8.83
N LEU A 303 19.08 -1.12 -8.40
CA LEU A 303 20.01 -2.00 -9.10
C LEU A 303 19.53 -3.46 -9.08
N LEU A 304 19.04 -3.97 -7.95
CA LEU A 304 18.55 -5.34 -7.81
C LEU A 304 17.33 -5.62 -8.68
N THR A 305 16.39 -4.68 -8.72
CA THR A 305 15.16 -4.79 -9.53
C THR A 305 15.35 -4.35 -10.98
N PHE A 306 16.52 -3.81 -11.34
CA PHE A 306 16.84 -3.28 -12.67
C PHE A 306 16.40 -4.15 -13.87
N PRO A 307 16.65 -5.48 -13.91
CA PRO A 307 16.28 -6.27 -15.09
C PRO A 307 14.77 -6.29 -15.36
N LEU A 308 13.94 -6.12 -14.33
CA LEU A 308 12.49 -6.08 -14.45
C LEU A 308 11.94 -4.66 -14.50
N SER A 309 12.47 -3.74 -13.68
CA SER A 309 11.93 -2.38 -13.55
C SER A 309 12.29 -1.47 -14.73
N PHE A 310 13.46 -1.66 -15.35
CA PHE A 310 13.89 -0.86 -16.50
C PHE A 310 13.02 -1.02 -17.76
N PRO A 311 12.69 -2.24 -18.24
CA PRO A 311 11.82 -2.38 -19.41
C PRO A 311 10.41 -1.86 -19.15
N VAL A 312 9.87 -2.11 -17.95
CA VAL A 312 8.54 -1.62 -17.55
C VAL A 312 8.53 -0.09 -17.48
N SER A 313 9.56 0.55 -16.90
CA SER A 313 9.64 2.01 -16.85
C SER A 313 9.78 2.62 -18.24
N LYS A 314 10.55 2.00 -19.14
CA LYS A 314 10.71 2.47 -20.53
C LYS A 314 9.42 2.35 -21.34
N LEU A 315 8.63 1.30 -21.09
CA LEU A 315 7.30 1.15 -21.66
C LEU A 315 6.36 2.25 -21.15
N LEU A 316 6.42 2.55 -19.84
CA LEU A 316 5.63 3.63 -19.23
C LEU A 316 6.02 5.00 -19.81
N ASP A 317 7.32 5.28 -19.95
CA ASP A 317 7.84 6.51 -20.57
C ASP A 317 7.37 6.67 -22.02
N TYR A 318 7.22 5.56 -22.76
CA TYR A 318 6.75 5.58 -24.14
C TYR A 318 5.24 5.87 -24.25
N ILE A 319 4.42 5.32 -23.34
CA ILE A 319 2.96 5.45 -23.38
C ILE A 319 2.49 6.77 -22.74
N LEU A 320 3.03 7.12 -21.57
CA LEU A 320 2.59 8.29 -20.78
C LEU A 320 3.46 9.54 -21.04
N GLY A 321 4.64 9.39 -21.65
CA GLY A 321 5.64 10.45 -21.75
C GLY A 321 6.52 10.56 -20.48
N GLN A 322 7.60 11.32 -20.57
CA GLN A 322 8.43 11.59 -19.40
C GLN A 322 7.67 12.46 -18.39
N GLU A 323 7.81 12.14 -17.10
CA GLU A 323 7.31 12.95 -15.97
C GLU A 323 8.10 14.27 -15.94
N ILE A 324 7.75 15.21 -16.81
CA ILE A 324 8.31 16.57 -16.80
C ILE A 324 7.71 17.27 -15.58
N GLY A 325 8.55 17.56 -14.59
CA GLY A 325 8.15 18.26 -13.35
C GLY A 325 7.39 19.55 -13.64
N THR A 326 6.57 19.99 -12.69
CA THR A 326 5.61 21.08 -12.92
C THR A 326 6.30 22.35 -13.44
N VAL A 327 6.02 22.73 -14.69
CA VAL A 327 6.48 24.02 -15.22
C VAL A 327 5.58 25.10 -14.63
N TYR A 328 6.19 25.99 -13.84
CA TYR A 328 5.50 27.15 -13.29
C TYR A 328 5.37 28.22 -14.38
N ASN A 329 4.17 28.34 -14.94
CA ASN A 329 3.80 29.51 -15.74
C ASN A 329 3.67 30.74 -14.83
N ARG A 330 3.82 31.94 -15.39
CA ARG A 330 3.64 33.22 -14.68
C ARG A 330 2.30 33.28 -13.92
N GLU A 331 1.23 32.82 -14.55
CA GLU A 331 -0.10 32.74 -13.93
C GLU A 331 -0.14 31.81 -12.71
N LYS A 332 0.54 30.65 -12.78
CA LYS A 332 0.68 29.73 -11.64
C LYS A 332 1.51 30.34 -10.52
N LEU A 333 2.57 31.10 -10.84
CA LEU A 333 3.39 31.79 -9.86
C LEU A 333 2.59 32.87 -9.12
N VAL A 334 1.84 33.70 -9.85
CA VAL A 334 0.93 34.70 -9.27
C VAL A 334 -0.17 34.02 -8.45
N GLY A 335 -0.74 32.92 -8.93
CA GLY A 335 -1.73 32.13 -8.19
C GLY A 335 -1.17 31.56 -6.88
N MET A 336 0.05 31.00 -6.90
CA MET A 336 0.70 30.46 -5.72
C MET A 336 0.99 31.55 -4.67
N LEU A 337 1.40 32.74 -5.10
CA LEU A 337 1.58 33.90 -4.20
C LEU A 337 0.26 34.30 -3.52
N LYS A 338 -0.85 34.35 -4.27
CA LYS A 338 -2.18 34.67 -3.72
C LYS A 338 -2.66 33.64 -2.70
N VAL A 339 -2.45 32.35 -2.95
CA VAL A 339 -2.84 31.27 -2.01
C VAL A 339 -2.00 31.28 -0.73
N THR A 340 -0.78 31.81 -0.79
CA THR A 340 0.16 31.83 0.34
C THR A 340 0.04 33.11 1.18
N GLU A 341 -0.74 34.11 0.75
CA GLU A 341 -0.98 35.38 1.48
C GLU A 341 -1.34 35.21 2.97
N PRO A 342 -2.21 34.25 3.39
CA PRO A 342 -2.54 34.08 4.81
C PRO A 342 -1.50 33.30 5.63
N TYR A 343 -0.54 32.64 4.99
CA TYR A 343 0.41 31.72 5.65
C TYR A 343 1.85 32.24 5.70
N ASN A 344 2.20 33.21 4.85
CA ASN A 344 3.56 33.76 4.78
C ASN A 344 3.71 35.02 5.64
N ASP A 345 4.92 35.19 6.17
CA ASP A 345 5.39 36.36 6.92
C ASP A 345 5.68 37.59 6.03
N LEU A 346 5.22 37.54 4.77
CA LEU A 346 5.37 38.65 3.82
C LEU A 346 4.30 39.68 4.12
N VAL A 347 4.73 40.94 4.28
CA VAL A 347 3.80 42.05 4.47
C VAL A 347 2.92 42.14 3.21
N LYS A 348 1.60 42.31 3.38
CA LYS A 348 0.66 42.44 2.24
C LYS A 348 1.11 43.46 1.19
N GLU A 349 1.78 44.51 1.63
CA GLU A 349 2.37 45.55 0.78
C GLU A 349 3.46 45.00 -0.14
N GLU A 350 4.36 44.14 0.34
CA GLU A 350 5.41 43.51 -0.46
C GLU A 350 4.81 42.58 -1.52
N LEU A 351 3.78 41.81 -1.16
CA LEU A 351 3.05 40.96 -2.11
C LEU A 351 2.38 41.78 -3.20
N ASN A 352 1.76 42.91 -2.85
CA ASN A 352 1.14 43.81 -3.83
C ASN A 352 2.18 44.43 -4.77
N ILE A 353 3.37 44.79 -4.29
CA ILE A 353 4.46 45.30 -5.13
C ILE A 353 4.95 44.21 -6.09
N ILE A 354 5.18 42.99 -5.61
CA ILE A 354 5.61 41.86 -6.45
C ILE A 354 4.56 41.55 -7.50
N GLN A 355 3.28 41.51 -7.11
CA GLN A 355 2.18 41.31 -8.05
C GLN A 355 2.12 42.44 -9.08
N GLY A 356 2.24 43.70 -8.66
CA GLY A 356 2.27 44.86 -9.55
C GLY A 356 3.41 44.80 -10.57
N ALA A 357 4.62 44.43 -10.14
CA ALA A 357 5.77 44.23 -11.02
C ALA A 357 5.54 43.06 -12.01
N LEU A 358 4.94 41.96 -11.54
CA LEU A 358 4.51 40.84 -12.36
C LEU A 358 3.27 41.14 -13.20
N GLU A 359 2.60 42.29 -13.07
CA GLU A 359 1.47 42.71 -13.92
C GLU A 359 1.89 43.79 -14.92
N LEU A 360 2.95 44.55 -14.63
CA LEU A 360 3.45 45.65 -15.46
C LEU A 360 3.76 45.21 -16.90
N ARG A 361 4.37 44.03 -17.07
CA ARG A 361 4.72 43.48 -18.40
C ARG A 361 3.53 42.92 -19.18
N THR A 362 2.36 42.80 -18.56
CA THR A 362 1.13 42.28 -19.21
C THR A 362 0.12 43.38 -19.49
N LYS A 363 -0.04 44.31 -18.55
CA LYS A 363 -0.95 45.45 -18.68
C LYS A 363 -0.49 46.40 -19.77
N THR A 364 -1.47 47.03 -20.37
CA THR A 364 -1.34 48.04 -21.41
C THR A 364 -1.63 49.43 -20.84
N VAL A 365 -1.27 50.47 -21.59
CA VAL A 365 -1.63 51.85 -21.24
C VAL A 365 -3.16 52.01 -21.13
N GLU A 366 -3.92 51.34 -21.98
CA GLU A 366 -5.39 51.33 -21.92
C GLU A 366 -5.95 50.90 -20.55
N ASP A 367 -5.31 49.94 -19.89
CA ASP A 367 -5.78 49.41 -18.58
C ASP A 367 -5.67 50.44 -17.44
N VAL A 368 -4.85 51.48 -17.60
CA VAL A 368 -4.54 52.47 -16.55
C VAL A 368 -4.72 53.93 -17.00
N MET A 369 -5.05 54.17 -18.26
CA MET A 369 -5.21 55.53 -18.80
C MET A 369 -6.42 56.23 -18.20
N THR A 370 -6.33 57.55 -18.02
CA THR A 370 -7.50 58.37 -17.67
C THR A 370 -8.29 58.65 -18.95
N PRO A 371 -9.61 58.33 -18.98
CA PRO A 371 -10.44 58.61 -20.15
C PRO A 371 -10.44 60.10 -20.51
N LEU A 372 -10.40 60.42 -21.80
CA LEU A 372 -10.32 61.79 -22.32
C LEU A 372 -11.44 62.71 -21.79
N SER A 373 -12.64 62.17 -21.54
CA SER A 373 -13.78 62.89 -20.97
C SER A 373 -13.52 63.44 -19.57
N ASN A 374 -12.65 62.78 -18.80
CA ASN A 374 -12.36 63.08 -17.41
C ASN A 374 -11.08 63.92 -17.25
N CYS A 375 -10.41 64.25 -18.36
CA CYS A 375 -9.21 65.07 -18.35
C CYS A 375 -9.56 66.56 -18.28
N PHE A 376 -8.95 67.28 -17.34
CA PHE A 376 -8.96 68.73 -17.30
C PHE A 376 -8.04 69.27 -18.39
N MET A 377 -8.56 70.11 -19.28
CA MET A 377 -7.83 70.64 -20.43
C MET A 377 -8.21 72.09 -20.66
N ILE A 378 -7.30 72.85 -21.27
CA ILE A 378 -7.48 74.26 -21.57
C ILE A 378 -7.36 74.53 -23.07
N HIS A 379 -8.12 75.50 -23.58
CA HIS A 379 -8.09 75.89 -24.99
C HIS A 379 -6.84 76.74 -25.30
N THR A 380 -6.22 76.57 -26.47
CA THR A 380 -4.98 77.28 -26.86
C THR A 380 -5.11 78.81 -26.84
N ASP A 381 -6.28 79.34 -27.19
CA ASP A 381 -6.57 80.78 -27.21
C ASP A 381 -7.11 81.31 -25.87
N ALA A 382 -7.08 80.51 -24.80
CA ALA A 382 -7.46 80.97 -23.47
C ALA A 382 -6.53 82.10 -22.99
N VAL A 383 -7.10 83.08 -22.30
CA VAL A 383 -6.36 84.17 -21.68
C VAL A 383 -6.06 83.78 -20.24
N LEU A 384 -4.82 83.96 -19.81
CA LEU A 384 -4.38 83.68 -18.44
C LEU A 384 -4.77 84.85 -17.52
N ASP A 385 -6.08 85.07 -17.38
CA ASP A 385 -6.65 86.03 -16.44
C ASP A 385 -6.76 85.42 -15.03
N PHE A 386 -7.14 86.24 -14.05
CA PHE A 386 -7.29 85.79 -12.67
C PHE A 386 -8.25 84.59 -12.54
N ASN A 387 -9.34 84.54 -13.32
CA ASN A 387 -10.32 83.46 -13.26
C ASN A 387 -9.73 82.15 -13.79
N THR A 388 -9.10 82.18 -14.97
CA THR A 388 -8.52 81.00 -15.61
C THR A 388 -7.33 80.47 -14.81
N MET A 389 -6.49 81.38 -14.27
CA MET A 389 -5.40 80.99 -13.38
C MET A 389 -5.93 80.38 -12.07
N SER A 390 -7.01 80.94 -11.51
CA SER A 390 -7.65 80.36 -10.32
C SER A 390 -8.21 78.96 -10.63
N GLU A 391 -8.87 78.76 -11.77
CA GLU A 391 -9.37 77.44 -12.20
C GLU A 391 -8.25 76.40 -12.36
N ILE A 392 -7.12 76.81 -12.97
CA ILE A 392 -5.93 75.97 -13.10
C ILE A 392 -5.40 75.57 -11.72
N MET A 393 -5.30 76.51 -10.78
CA MET A 393 -4.77 76.25 -9.44
C MET A 393 -5.72 75.42 -8.58
N GLU A 394 -7.03 75.64 -8.70
CA GLU A 394 -8.07 74.85 -8.03
C GLU A 394 -8.10 73.40 -8.53
N SER A 395 -7.76 73.15 -9.80
CA SER A 395 -7.68 71.80 -10.36
C SER A 395 -6.59 70.92 -9.70
N GLY A 396 -5.53 71.53 -9.15
CA GLY A 396 -4.42 70.82 -8.50
C GLY A 396 -3.53 69.99 -9.42
N TYR A 397 -3.72 70.03 -10.74
CA TYR A 397 -2.94 69.25 -11.71
C TYR A 397 -1.64 69.97 -12.11
N THR A 398 -0.50 69.28 -12.07
CA THR A 398 0.79 69.87 -12.46
C THR A 398 0.98 70.03 -13.97
N ARG A 399 0.34 69.16 -14.76
CA ARG A 399 0.46 69.12 -16.23
C ARG A 399 -0.93 69.11 -16.85
N ILE A 400 -1.21 70.08 -17.71
CA ILE A 400 -2.54 70.30 -18.29
C ILE A 400 -2.42 70.26 -19.82
N PRO A 401 -3.09 69.34 -20.51
CA PRO A 401 -3.12 69.32 -21.97
C PRO A 401 -3.80 70.56 -22.53
N VAL A 402 -3.23 71.11 -23.60
CA VAL A 402 -3.76 72.25 -24.35
C VAL A 402 -4.27 71.76 -25.68
N TYR A 403 -5.54 72.02 -25.99
CA TYR A 403 -6.17 71.59 -27.23
C TYR A 403 -6.49 72.77 -28.15
N ASP A 404 -6.56 72.47 -29.45
CA ASP A 404 -6.94 73.43 -30.49
C ASP A 404 -8.18 72.92 -31.22
N THR A 405 -9.21 73.77 -31.33
CA THR A 405 -10.54 73.51 -31.89
C THR A 405 -11.35 72.39 -31.21
N GLU A 406 -10.86 71.15 -31.23
CA GLU A 406 -11.50 69.97 -30.64
C GLU A 406 -10.66 69.40 -29.50
N ARG A 407 -11.32 68.87 -28.45
CA ARG A 407 -10.63 68.24 -27.31
C ARG A 407 -9.78 67.03 -27.68
N SER A 408 -10.06 66.39 -28.82
CA SER A 408 -9.29 65.28 -29.37
C SER A 408 -7.94 65.73 -29.94
N ASN A 409 -7.81 67.01 -30.31
CA ASN A 409 -6.64 67.57 -30.95
C ASN A 409 -5.75 68.30 -29.93
N ILE A 410 -4.92 67.53 -29.21
CA ILE A 410 -3.98 68.05 -28.22
C ILE A 410 -2.71 68.52 -28.94
N VAL A 411 -2.39 69.81 -28.78
CA VAL A 411 -1.26 70.45 -29.47
C VAL A 411 -0.06 70.69 -28.56
N ASP A 412 -0.30 71.08 -27.30
CA ASP A 412 0.72 71.46 -26.33
C ASP A 412 0.40 70.90 -24.94
N ILE A 413 1.36 70.99 -24.01
CA ILE A 413 1.16 70.71 -22.60
C ILE A 413 1.64 71.90 -21.74
N LEU A 414 0.76 72.41 -20.88
CA LEU A 414 1.05 73.49 -19.95
C LEU A 414 1.53 72.90 -18.63
N TYR A 415 2.68 73.35 -18.12
CA TYR A 415 3.10 73.02 -16.77
C TYR A 415 2.79 74.19 -15.84
N VAL A 416 2.19 73.91 -14.68
CA VAL A 416 1.80 74.97 -13.72
C VAL A 416 3.00 75.81 -13.26
N LYS A 417 4.20 75.21 -13.19
CA LYS A 417 5.44 75.93 -12.85
C LYS A 417 5.80 77.04 -13.84
N ASP A 418 5.34 76.94 -15.08
CA ASP A 418 5.63 77.92 -16.14
C ASP A 418 4.83 79.22 -15.94
N LEU A 419 3.73 79.13 -15.19
CA LEU A 419 2.90 80.25 -14.78
C LEU A 419 3.52 81.08 -13.64
N ALA A 420 4.66 80.66 -13.08
CA ALA A 420 5.29 81.33 -11.94
C ALA A 420 5.70 82.79 -12.21
N PHE A 421 5.97 83.14 -13.48
CA PHE A 421 6.32 84.49 -13.90
C PHE A 421 5.22 85.17 -14.74
N VAL A 422 4.03 84.58 -14.79
CA VAL A 422 2.89 85.16 -15.50
C VAL A 422 2.07 85.95 -14.50
N ASP A 423 1.98 87.26 -14.73
CA ASP A 423 1.10 88.12 -13.95
C ASP A 423 -0.35 88.00 -14.49
N PRO A 424 -1.35 87.65 -13.67
CA PRO A 424 -2.74 87.63 -14.08
C PRO A 424 -3.23 89.00 -14.60
N ASP A 425 -2.65 90.10 -14.13
CA ASP A 425 -3.03 91.45 -14.55
C ASP A 425 -2.63 91.75 -16.00
N ASP A 426 -1.59 91.07 -16.52
CA ASP A 426 -1.11 91.24 -17.90
C ASP A 426 -2.04 90.58 -18.93
N SER A 427 -2.99 89.73 -18.50
CA SER A 427 -3.94 89.02 -19.39
C SER A 427 -3.24 88.37 -20.59
N THR A 428 -2.11 87.70 -20.32
CA THR A 428 -1.28 87.09 -21.36
C THR A 428 -2.02 85.90 -22.00
N THR A 429 -1.95 85.75 -23.31
CA THR A 429 -2.57 84.60 -23.99
C THR A 429 -1.77 83.33 -23.75
N LEU A 430 -2.44 82.22 -23.44
CA LEU A 430 -1.80 80.94 -23.16
C LEU A 430 -0.84 80.50 -24.27
N LYS A 431 -1.22 80.74 -25.52
CA LYS A 431 -0.41 80.48 -26.72
C LYS A 431 1.00 81.08 -26.69
N THR A 432 1.19 82.24 -26.04
CA THR A 432 2.52 82.84 -25.92
C THR A 432 3.39 82.08 -24.93
N VAL A 433 2.80 81.62 -23.83
CA VAL A 433 3.48 80.82 -22.81
C VAL A 433 3.81 79.43 -23.34
N THR A 434 2.85 78.75 -23.98
CA THR A 434 3.08 77.40 -24.55
C THR A 434 4.13 77.44 -25.65
N LYS A 435 4.11 78.46 -26.52
CA LYS A 435 5.12 78.63 -27.56
C LYS A 435 6.51 79.01 -27.03
N PHE A 436 6.59 79.71 -25.90
CA PHE A 436 7.86 80.07 -25.27
C PHE A 436 8.55 78.87 -24.64
N TYR A 437 7.81 78.07 -23.86
CA TYR A 437 8.37 76.89 -23.18
C TYR A 437 8.45 75.66 -24.09
N ASN A 438 7.50 75.52 -25.02
CA ASN A 438 7.43 74.50 -26.08
C ASN A 438 7.74 73.08 -25.57
N HIS A 439 7.01 72.65 -24.54
CA HIS A 439 7.19 71.32 -23.96
C HIS A 439 6.83 70.21 -24.95
N PRO A 440 7.65 69.16 -25.08
CA PRO A 440 7.35 68.06 -26.00
C PRO A 440 6.13 67.26 -25.52
N VAL A 441 5.20 66.99 -26.44
CA VAL A 441 4.07 66.09 -26.21
C VAL A 441 4.47 64.66 -26.59
N HIS A 442 4.46 63.77 -25.60
CA HIS A 442 4.76 62.36 -25.81
C HIS A 442 3.48 61.58 -26.16
N PHE A 443 3.36 61.21 -27.44
CA PHE A 443 2.25 60.38 -27.92
C PHE A 443 2.60 58.91 -27.82
N VAL A 444 1.67 58.11 -27.30
CA VAL A 444 1.79 56.66 -27.16
C VAL A 444 0.52 55.97 -27.61
N PHE A 445 0.64 54.74 -28.09
CA PHE A 445 -0.53 53.94 -28.49
C PHE A 445 -1.13 53.23 -27.28
N HIS A 446 -2.44 52.97 -27.33
CA HIS A 446 -3.21 52.30 -26.27
C HIS A 446 -2.70 50.89 -25.92
N ASP A 447 -2.18 50.16 -26.90
CA ASP A 447 -1.65 48.80 -26.78
C ASP A 447 -0.21 48.73 -26.23
N THR A 448 0.43 49.89 -26.04
CA THR A 448 1.78 49.99 -25.46
C THR A 448 1.80 49.35 -24.08
N LYS A 449 2.80 48.52 -23.80
CA LYS A 449 2.96 47.86 -22.50
C LYS A 449 3.52 48.82 -21.45
N LEU A 450 3.12 48.63 -20.20
CA LEU A 450 3.51 49.54 -19.11
C LEU A 450 5.01 49.46 -18.77
N ASP A 451 5.69 48.35 -19.06
CA ASP A 451 7.13 48.25 -18.90
C ASP A 451 7.88 49.16 -19.88
N ALA A 452 7.48 49.15 -21.16
CA ALA A 452 7.99 50.07 -22.17
C ALA A 452 7.64 51.53 -21.83
N MET A 453 6.40 51.79 -21.41
CA MET A 453 5.96 53.14 -21.01
C MET A 453 6.78 53.69 -19.83
N LEU A 454 7.08 52.84 -18.84
CA LEU A 454 7.89 53.22 -17.68
C LEU A 454 9.34 53.51 -18.08
N GLU A 455 9.89 52.79 -19.05
CA GLU A 455 11.21 53.10 -19.60
C GLU A 455 11.23 54.43 -20.36
N GLU A 456 10.17 54.74 -21.11
CA GLU A 456 10.04 56.05 -21.77
C GLU A 456 9.92 57.19 -20.77
N PHE A 457 9.16 57.05 -19.69
CA PHE A 457 9.08 58.07 -18.64
C PHE A 457 10.37 58.28 -17.83
N LYS A 458 11.28 57.30 -17.83
CA LYS A 458 12.57 57.39 -17.13
C LYS A 458 13.66 58.07 -17.97
N LYS A 459 13.53 58.04 -19.30
CA LYS A 459 14.41 58.76 -20.22
C LYS A 459 14.12 60.25 -20.15
#